data_AF-A0A2K8XIM3-F1
#
_entry.id   AF-A0A2K8XIM3-F1
#
_cell.length_a   1.000
_cell.length_b   1.000
_cell.length_c   1.000
_cell.angle_alpha   90.00
_cell.angle_beta   90.00
_cell.angle_gamma   90.00
#
_symmetry.space_group_name_H-M   'P 1'
#
loop_
_entity.id
_entity.type
_entity.pdbx_description
1 polymer ?
#
loop_
_entity_poly.entity_id
_entity_poly.type
_entity_poly.pdbx_seq_one_letter_code
_entity_poly.pdbx_strand_id
1 'polypeptide(L)'
;MKLLKMKNIKNSISLLLICLAIVFAFNNCSNETTSDAPVADTDGDGIPDSSDNCLETANPDQADLDGNGVGDVCDPDGDDDGIIDTLDNCPFFANPDQLDSDNDGIGDVCENDEDDDGIPDDFDNCVTIANTEQLDTDNDGSGDACDTDDDNDGIEDAIDNCPLTPNPDQADTDGDGIGDVCDFNPLFPCENGMAGDYPCNGIDLLAVIDLQTLGGSASSEGSDIWGWTDPTNNSEYAIIALSNATAFIDVTNPTNPIFLGRLNSNAGSNAWRDVKVYSNHAFIVADNVGAHGMQVFDLTRLRNVTNAPETFTADAVYSGVGSCHNIVINENEGVAYLVGCNSTNGGGPIFVDISNPTNPTLLGDYTAGGYSHDAQVVTYNGPDTDYTGKQIYVGSNGNTDKVVILDVTDKNNVIPISDFTYPQTAYAHQGWFTDDHAYFILGDEVDEQNFGFNTKTLIFDFTDLDNPSLSSTYLGPTAAIDHNGYVKGNEYYLANYRAGMRILDISNISAPTNAMTETAFFDTYPSSNSANFNGVWSVYPYFASGNIIISDIEGGLFIVRKSN
;
A
#
# COMPACT_ATOMS: atom_id res chain seq x y z
N MET A 1 41.47 -27.50 65.23
CA MET A 1 41.64 -26.43 66.25
C MET A 1 40.34 -25.63 66.29
N LYS A 2 39.88 -25.18 67.48
CA LYS A 2 38.66 -24.40 67.79
C LYS A 2 38.26 -23.32 66.75
N LEU A 3 37.01 -22.86 66.60
CA LEU A 3 35.65 -23.32 66.99
C LEU A 3 34.62 -22.38 66.28
N LEU A 4 33.34 -22.75 66.21
CA LEU A 4 32.23 -21.93 65.69
C LEU A 4 32.12 -20.52 66.33
N LYS A 5 31.48 -19.59 65.59
CA LYS A 5 30.47 -18.71 66.20
C LYS A 5 29.38 -18.26 65.21
N MET A 6 28.16 -18.74 65.43
CA MET A 6 26.92 -18.22 64.83
C MET A 6 26.41 -17.00 65.63
N LYS A 7 25.70 -16.10 64.94
CA LYS A 7 24.62 -15.21 65.45
C LYS A 7 23.79 -14.85 64.21
N ASN A 8 22.61 -15.43 63.96
CA ASN A 8 21.33 -15.22 64.65
C ASN A 8 21.12 -13.76 65.09
N ILE A 9 20.15 -13.10 64.45
CA ILE A 9 18.92 -12.57 65.08
C ILE A 9 17.85 -12.38 63.97
N LYS A 10 16.73 -13.09 64.11
CA LYS A 10 15.41 -12.64 63.62
C LYS A 10 14.75 -11.87 64.76
N ASN A 11 14.05 -10.79 64.44
CA ASN A 11 12.97 -10.19 65.23
C ASN A 11 12.37 -9.04 64.40
N SER A 12 11.07 -8.73 64.43
CA SER A 12 9.85 -9.43 64.87
C SER A 12 8.65 -8.53 64.53
N ILE A 13 7.42 -8.99 64.81
CA ILE A 13 6.07 -8.34 64.71
C ILE A 13 5.21 -9.09 63.67
N SER A 14 4.48 -10.14 64.08
CA SER A 14 3.03 -10.12 64.46
C SER A 14 2.12 -10.31 63.22
N LEU A 15 1.00 -11.04 63.23
CA LEU A 15 0.28 -11.74 64.30
C LEU A 15 -0.51 -12.93 63.71
N LEU A 16 -0.69 -13.97 64.53
CA LEU A 16 -1.68 -15.07 64.56
C LEU A 16 -2.90 -15.12 63.58
N LEU A 17 -3.34 -16.38 63.31
CA LEU A 17 -4.66 -16.90 62.82
C LEU A 17 -4.79 -17.17 61.29
N ILE A 18 -5.47 -18.23 60.80
CA ILE A 18 -5.82 -19.57 61.37
C ILE A 18 -6.13 -20.62 60.26
N CYS A 19 -5.95 -21.92 60.55
CA CYS A 19 -6.37 -23.14 59.80
C CYS A 19 -5.88 -23.38 58.35
N LEU A 20 -5.88 -24.60 57.79
CA LEU A 20 -5.53 -25.98 58.19
C LEU A 20 -5.87 -26.88 56.96
N ALA A 21 -4.83 -27.47 56.34
CA ALA A 21 -4.81 -28.68 55.49
C ALA A 21 -6.01 -29.07 54.58
N ILE A 22 -5.74 -29.21 53.28
CA ILE A 22 -6.45 -30.12 52.37
C ILE A 22 -5.42 -30.94 51.57
N VAL A 23 -5.55 -32.27 51.59
CA VAL A 23 -4.93 -33.23 50.66
C VAL A 23 -5.94 -34.36 50.40
N PHE A 24 -5.95 -34.90 49.16
CA PHE A 24 -6.89 -35.90 48.59
C PHE A 24 -8.28 -35.31 48.26
N ALA A 25 -8.84 -35.48 47.04
CA ALA A 25 -8.83 -36.67 46.19
C ALA A 25 -9.05 -36.37 44.69
N PHE A 26 -8.84 -37.38 43.83
CA PHE A 26 -9.28 -37.37 42.42
C PHE A 26 -10.82 -37.53 42.32
N ASN A 27 -11.49 -36.65 41.56
CA ASN A 27 -12.44 -37.04 40.49
C ASN A 27 -13.12 -35.83 39.81
N ASN A 28 -13.43 -36.02 38.53
CA ASN A 28 -14.09 -35.14 37.56
C ASN A 28 -15.27 -34.28 38.06
N CYS A 29 -15.29 -33.02 37.60
CA CYS A 29 -16.42 -32.36 36.91
C CYS A 29 -15.77 -31.42 35.87
N SER A 30 -15.96 -31.63 34.55
CA SER A 30 -17.14 -31.31 33.73
C SER A 30 -16.92 -29.98 33.01
N ASN A 31 -16.96 -29.99 31.67
CA ASN A 31 -17.02 -28.76 30.88
C ASN A 31 -18.24 -27.95 31.31
N GLU A 32 -18.03 -26.72 31.78
CA GLU A 32 -18.98 -25.64 31.53
C GLU A 32 -18.82 -25.28 30.06
N THR A 33 -19.62 -25.90 29.19
CA THR A 33 -19.79 -25.39 27.82
C THR A 33 -20.72 -24.19 27.90
N THR A 34 -20.16 -22.98 27.91
CA THR A 34 -20.84 -21.86 27.28
C THR A 34 -20.94 -22.22 25.79
N SER A 35 -22.08 -22.78 25.39
CA SER A 35 -22.43 -22.79 23.99
C SER A 35 -22.75 -21.35 23.62
N ASP A 36 -21.76 -20.65 23.07
CA ASP A 36 -22.11 -19.83 21.91
C ASP A 36 -22.75 -20.80 20.92
N ALA A 37 -24.07 -20.64 20.76
CA ALA A 37 -24.65 -21.06 19.50
C ALA A 37 -23.93 -20.23 18.43
N PRO A 38 -23.57 -20.81 17.27
CA PRO A 38 -23.16 -19.98 16.16
C PRO A 38 -24.25 -18.93 15.97
N VAL A 39 -23.86 -17.67 16.10
CA VAL A 39 -24.73 -16.57 15.72
C VAL A 39 -25.00 -16.77 14.24
N ALA A 40 -26.27 -16.71 13.86
CA ALA A 40 -26.62 -16.82 12.46
C ALA A 40 -26.21 -15.51 11.78
N ASP A 41 -25.61 -15.70 10.61
CA ASP A 41 -24.98 -14.73 9.73
C ASP A 41 -25.19 -15.42 8.37
N THR A 42 -26.15 -14.90 7.60
CA THR A 42 -26.82 -15.67 6.53
C THR A 42 -26.13 -15.50 5.18
N ASP A 43 -25.54 -14.33 4.92
CA ASP A 43 -24.73 -14.05 3.74
C ASP A 43 -23.21 -14.11 3.99
N GLY A 44 -22.77 -14.04 5.25
CA GLY A 44 -21.39 -14.27 5.66
C GLY A 44 -20.54 -13.00 5.75
N ASP A 45 -21.15 -11.84 5.95
CA ASP A 45 -20.47 -10.53 5.94
C ASP A 45 -19.78 -10.17 7.28
N GLY A 46 -20.07 -10.93 8.34
CA GLY A 46 -19.54 -10.73 9.69
C GLY A 46 -20.51 -10.04 10.65
N ILE A 47 -21.67 -9.60 10.18
CA ILE A 47 -22.76 -9.02 10.94
C ILE A 47 -23.81 -10.11 11.26
N PRO A 48 -24.24 -10.23 12.53
CA PRO A 48 -25.32 -11.15 12.89
C PRO A 48 -26.65 -10.85 12.18
N ASP A 49 -27.40 -11.88 11.75
CA ASP A 49 -28.82 -11.86 11.29
C ASP A 49 -29.75 -10.95 12.12
N SER A 50 -29.41 -10.70 13.39
CA SER A 50 -30.19 -9.90 14.33
C SER A 50 -29.91 -8.39 14.31
N SER A 51 -28.86 -7.99 13.59
CA SER A 51 -28.30 -6.64 13.49
C SER A 51 -28.06 -6.21 12.05
N ASP A 52 -27.96 -7.19 11.16
CA ASP A 52 -27.77 -7.11 9.71
C ASP A 52 -28.98 -6.47 9.01
N ASN A 53 -28.73 -5.36 8.30
CA ASN A 53 -29.73 -4.63 7.51
C ASN A 53 -29.93 -5.19 6.08
N CYS A 54 -29.13 -6.18 5.64
CA CYS A 54 -29.27 -6.81 4.31
C CYS A 54 -29.42 -8.33 4.23
N LEU A 55 -29.30 -9.11 5.30
CA LEU A 55 -29.72 -10.52 5.57
C LEU A 55 -29.51 -11.65 4.54
N GLU A 56 -29.39 -11.36 3.25
CA GLU A 56 -29.13 -12.29 2.13
C GLU A 56 -28.13 -11.65 1.13
N THR A 57 -27.55 -10.48 1.44
CA THR A 57 -26.68 -9.65 0.58
C THR A 57 -25.63 -8.91 1.43
N ALA A 58 -24.42 -9.46 1.50
CA ALA A 58 -23.36 -9.02 2.40
C ALA A 58 -22.94 -7.53 2.30
N ASN A 59 -23.02 -6.78 3.40
CA ASN A 59 -22.52 -5.39 3.56
C ASN A 59 -21.91 -5.16 4.97
N PRO A 60 -20.62 -5.49 5.17
CA PRO A 60 -19.97 -5.43 6.49
C PRO A 60 -19.90 -4.02 7.11
N ASP A 61 -20.04 -2.97 6.29
CA ASP A 61 -20.12 -1.57 6.71
C ASP A 61 -21.48 -1.20 7.30
N GLN A 62 -22.52 -1.97 6.95
CA GLN A 62 -23.93 -1.72 7.29
C GLN A 62 -24.36 -0.32 6.85
N ALA A 63 -23.90 0.11 5.66
CA ALA A 63 -24.38 1.33 5.03
C ALA A 63 -25.92 1.28 4.89
N ASP A 64 -26.57 2.39 5.24
CA ASP A 64 -28.01 2.61 5.45
C ASP A 64 -28.23 4.13 5.26
N LEU A 65 -28.00 4.58 4.02
CA LEU A 65 -27.88 5.98 3.61
C LEU A 65 -29.15 6.79 3.93
N ASP A 66 -30.33 6.19 3.74
CA ASP A 66 -31.62 6.78 4.09
C ASP A 66 -32.02 6.56 5.57
N GLY A 67 -31.40 5.58 6.24
CA GLY A 67 -31.67 5.20 7.62
C GLY A 67 -32.96 4.42 7.84
N ASN A 68 -33.52 3.76 6.82
CA ASN A 68 -34.74 2.95 6.95
C ASN A 68 -34.50 1.58 7.62
N GLY A 69 -33.25 1.12 7.67
CA GLY A 69 -32.86 -0.17 8.24
C GLY A 69 -32.89 -1.32 7.23
N VAL A 70 -32.86 -1.00 5.93
CA VAL A 70 -32.46 -1.85 4.81
C VAL A 70 -31.15 -1.24 4.30
N GLY A 71 -30.11 -2.04 4.08
CA GLY A 71 -28.82 -1.48 3.68
C GLY A 71 -28.71 -1.20 2.18
N ASP A 72 -27.84 -0.26 1.81
CA ASP A 72 -27.74 0.31 0.45
C ASP A 72 -27.53 -0.76 -0.63
N VAL A 73 -26.82 -1.85 -0.33
CA VAL A 73 -26.56 -2.95 -1.29
C VAL A 73 -27.79 -3.82 -1.60
N CYS A 74 -28.84 -3.72 -0.78
CA CYS A 74 -30.06 -4.52 -0.89
C CYS A 74 -31.35 -3.69 -0.90
N ASP A 75 -31.28 -2.39 -0.62
CA ASP A 75 -32.32 -1.44 -0.99
C ASP A 75 -32.28 -1.21 -2.51
N PRO A 76 -33.41 -1.33 -3.24
CA PRO A 76 -33.46 -0.99 -4.67
C PRO A 76 -33.61 0.51 -4.96
N ASP A 77 -33.64 1.37 -3.94
CA ASP A 77 -33.87 2.83 -3.95
C ASP A 77 -32.94 3.42 -2.86
N GLY A 78 -31.63 3.36 -3.09
CA GLY A 78 -30.59 3.43 -2.05
C GLY A 78 -30.57 4.69 -1.17
N ASP A 79 -31.24 5.76 -1.58
CA ASP A 79 -31.35 7.03 -0.87
C ASP A 79 -32.81 7.46 -0.52
N ASP A 80 -33.80 6.56 -0.72
CA ASP A 80 -35.27 6.74 -0.56
C ASP A 80 -35.80 8.06 -1.16
N ASP A 81 -35.24 8.45 -2.31
CA ASP A 81 -35.76 9.55 -3.11
C ASP A 81 -37.10 9.16 -3.80
N GLY A 82 -37.29 7.85 -4.06
CA GLY A 82 -38.42 7.27 -4.77
C GLY A 82 -38.14 6.84 -6.22
N ILE A 83 -36.87 6.84 -6.63
CA ILE A 83 -36.33 6.38 -7.91
C ILE A 83 -35.36 5.23 -7.63
N ILE A 84 -35.50 4.14 -8.40
CA ILE A 84 -34.64 2.97 -8.20
C ILE A 84 -33.27 3.21 -8.84
N ASP A 85 -32.17 2.81 -8.19
CA ASP A 85 -30.77 3.11 -8.56
C ASP A 85 -30.50 2.94 -10.07
N THR A 86 -31.02 1.85 -10.66
CA THR A 86 -30.86 1.51 -12.09
C THR A 86 -31.56 2.46 -13.08
N LEU A 87 -32.35 3.41 -12.57
CA LEU A 87 -33.06 4.47 -13.29
C LEU A 87 -32.73 5.85 -12.72
N ASP A 88 -31.87 5.91 -11.71
CA ASP A 88 -31.46 7.13 -11.03
C ASP A 88 -30.26 7.76 -11.75
N ASN A 89 -30.23 9.09 -11.85
CA ASN A 89 -29.09 9.85 -12.35
C ASN A 89 -28.11 10.30 -11.24
N CYS A 90 -28.47 10.12 -9.97
CA CYS A 90 -27.61 10.20 -8.78
C CYS A 90 -27.91 9.05 -7.79
N PRO A 91 -27.56 7.78 -8.08
CA PRO A 91 -27.95 6.58 -7.31
C PRO A 91 -27.54 6.50 -5.82
N PHE A 92 -26.92 7.55 -5.28
CA PHE A 92 -26.43 7.66 -3.91
C PHE A 92 -26.72 9.04 -3.30
N PHE A 93 -27.52 9.90 -3.96
CA PHE A 93 -27.72 11.30 -3.57
C PHE A 93 -29.14 11.81 -3.88
N ALA A 94 -30.07 11.58 -2.95
CA ALA A 94 -31.51 11.75 -3.12
C ALA A 94 -31.94 13.03 -3.86
N ASN A 95 -32.44 12.88 -5.08
CA ASN A 95 -32.88 13.96 -5.96
C ASN A 95 -34.24 13.68 -6.64
N PRO A 96 -35.38 13.62 -5.90
CA PRO A 96 -36.67 13.02 -6.37
C PRO A 96 -37.35 13.66 -7.58
N ASP A 97 -36.82 14.77 -8.09
CA ASP A 97 -37.26 15.39 -9.33
C ASP A 97 -36.42 15.01 -10.56
N GLN A 98 -35.33 14.24 -10.35
CA GLN A 98 -34.37 13.76 -11.33
C GLN A 98 -33.95 14.89 -12.26
N LEU A 99 -33.58 16.02 -11.63
CA LEU A 99 -33.16 17.20 -12.37
C LEU A 99 -31.80 16.92 -13.00
N ASP A 100 -31.81 17.04 -14.32
CA ASP A 100 -30.68 16.95 -15.23
C ASP A 100 -30.86 18.15 -16.19
N SER A 101 -30.24 19.26 -15.80
CA SER A 101 -30.38 20.58 -16.42
C SER A 101 -29.69 20.68 -17.78
N ASP A 102 -28.69 19.82 -18.00
CA ASP A 102 -27.75 19.80 -19.12
C ASP A 102 -28.10 18.72 -20.17
N ASN A 103 -28.58 17.57 -19.70
CA ASN A 103 -29.01 16.35 -20.40
C ASN A 103 -27.88 15.39 -20.80
N ASP A 104 -26.84 15.24 -19.96
CA ASP A 104 -25.76 14.26 -20.14
C ASP A 104 -26.05 12.87 -19.52
N GLY A 105 -26.87 12.82 -18.46
CA GLY A 105 -27.28 11.60 -17.76
C GLY A 105 -26.80 11.48 -16.31
N ILE A 106 -26.06 12.46 -15.79
CA ILE A 106 -25.78 12.67 -14.36
C ILE A 106 -26.81 13.68 -13.82
N GLY A 107 -27.19 13.61 -12.55
CA GLY A 107 -28.13 14.57 -11.95
C GLY A 107 -27.44 15.79 -11.35
N ASP A 108 -28.10 16.96 -11.40
CA ASP A 108 -27.59 18.27 -10.90
C ASP A 108 -27.01 18.22 -9.45
N VAL A 109 -27.38 17.21 -8.66
CA VAL A 109 -26.96 17.01 -7.25
C VAL A 109 -25.61 16.29 -7.14
N CYS A 110 -25.25 15.47 -8.13
CA CYS A 110 -23.98 14.72 -8.21
C CYS A 110 -23.14 15.08 -9.44
N GLU A 111 -23.53 16.15 -10.15
CA GLU A 111 -22.86 16.73 -11.33
C GLU A 111 -21.69 17.65 -10.96
N ASN A 112 -21.66 18.20 -9.73
CA ASN A 112 -20.66 19.21 -9.34
C ASN A 112 -19.43 18.56 -8.71
N ASP A 113 -18.30 18.76 -9.38
CA ASP A 113 -16.91 18.50 -9.01
C ASP A 113 -16.15 19.74 -9.56
N GLU A 114 -16.00 20.79 -8.74
CA GLU A 114 -15.50 22.12 -9.20
C GLU A 114 -13.99 22.14 -9.55
N ASP A 115 -13.22 21.10 -9.18
CA ASP A 115 -11.79 20.99 -9.48
C ASP A 115 -11.33 19.75 -10.30
N ASP A 116 -12.28 18.93 -10.78
CA ASP A 116 -12.09 17.77 -11.66
C ASP A 116 -11.24 16.63 -11.02
N ASP A 117 -11.30 16.43 -9.69
CA ASP A 117 -10.51 15.41 -8.98
C ASP A 117 -11.20 14.04 -8.86
N GLY A 118 -12.53 14.00 -9.01
CA GLY A 118 -13.34 12.79 -8.92
C GLY A 118 -14.12 12.61 -7.60
N ILE A 119 -14.04 13.57 -6.68
CA ILE A 119 -14.86 13.67 -5.46
C ILE A 119 -15.90 14.80 -5.65
N PRO A 120 -17.22 14.53 -5.52
CA PRO A 120 -18.23 15.59 -5.69
C PRO A 120 -18.19 16.67 -4.58
N ASP A 121 -18.51 17.93 -4.94
CA ASP A 121 -18.43 19.14 -4.09
C ASP A 121 -18.99 18.98 -2.65
N ASP A 122 -20.07 18.22 -2.47
CA ASP A 122 -20.73 18.04 -1.16
C ASP A 122 -20.00 17.03 -0.24
N PHE A 123 -19.00 16.32 -0.76
CA PHE A 123 -18.19 15.30 -0.08
C PHE A 123 -16.69 15.60 -0.12
N ASP A 124 -16.27 16.50 -0.99
CA ASP A 124 -14.91 16.98 -1.09
C ASP A 124 -14.58 17.94 0.06
N ASN A 125 -13.56 17.60 0.86
CA ASN A 125 -13.07 18.46 1.92
C ASN A 125 -12.26 19.67 1.41
N CYS A 126 -12.03 19.80 0.09
CA CYS A 126 -11.36 20.95 -0.51
C CYS A 126 -11.99 21.67 -1.72
N VAL A 127 -13.11 21.19 -2.30
CA VAL A 127 -14.08 21.76 -3.29
C VAL A 127 -13.53 22.53 -4.52
N THR A 128 -12.34 23.08 -4.47
CA THR A 128 -11.74 24.00 -5.45
C THR A 128 -10.22 23.80 -5.59
N ILE A 129 -9.67 22.79 -4.90
CA ILE A 129 -8.26 22.38 -4.89
C ILE A 129 -8.16 20.85 -4.84
N ALA A 130 -8.17 20.24 -6.03
CA ALA A 130 -8.09 18.80 -6.26
C ALA A 130 -7.14 18.06 -5.31
N ASN A 131 -7.68 17.11 -4.55
CA ASN A 131 -7.01 16.37 -3.50
C ASN A 131 -7.63 14.97 -3.30
N THR A 132 -7.55 14.13 -4.33
CA THR A 132 -8.13 12.77 -4.41
C THR A 132 -7.97 11.86 -3.19
N GLU A 133 -6.93 12.08 -2.38
CA GLU A 133 -6.63 11.34 -1.15
C GLU A 133 -7.47 11.78 0.06
N GLN A 134 -8.17 12.92 -0.04
CA GLN A 134 -9.04 13.53 0.98
C GLN A 134 -8.40 13.57 2.38
N LEU A 135 -7.10 13.89 2.41
CA LEU A 135 -6.33 13.97 3.64
C LEU A 135 -6.78 15.19 4.47
N ASP A 136 -7.06 14.95 5.75
CA ASP A 136 -7.48 15.92 6.76
C ASP A 136 -6.74 15.55 8.06
N THR A 137 -5.67 16.28 8.35
CA THR A 137 -4.66 15.89 9.35
C THR A 137 -5.17 16.05 10.79
N ASP A 138 -6.12 16.94 11.05
CA ASP A 138 -6.70 17.18 12.39
C ASP A 138 -8.18 16.77 12.56
N ASN A 139 -8.86 16.45 11.45
CA ASN A 139 -10.25 16.02 11.33
C ASN A 139 -11.28 17.13 11.63
N ASP A 140 -11.01 18.39 11.23
CA ASP A 140 -11.95 19.51 11.31
C ASP A 140 -12.95 19.59 10.14
N GLY A 141 -12.65 18.93 9.02
CA GLY A 141 -13.48 18.87 7.81
C GLY A 141 -13.00 19.77 6.66
N SER A 142 -11.87 20.46 6.82
CA SER A 142 -11.07 21.02 5.72
C SER A 142 -9.92 20.05 5.39
N GLY A 143 -9.61 19.85 4.11
CA GLY A 143 -8.46 19.01 3.74
C GLY A 143 -7.12 19.78 3.75
N ASP A 144 -6.01 19.07 3.96
CA ASP A 144 -4.63 19.61 3.98
C ASP A 144 -4.26 20.38 2.68
N ALA A 145 -5.00 20.16 1.58
CA ALA A 145 -4.78 20.87 0.32
C ALA A 145 -5.33 22.31 0.31
N CYS A 146 -6.26 22.63 1.22
CA CYS A 146 -7.01 23.87 1.27
C CYS A 146 -7.12 24.51 2.66
N ASP A 147 -6.71 23.80 3.73
CA ASP A 147 -6.44 24.41 5.02
C ASP A 147 -5.16 25.28 4.98
N THR A 148 -4.84 25.86 6.14
CA THR A 148 -3.74 26.80 6.38
C THR A 148 -3.11 26.61 7.77
N ASP A 149 -3.53 25.60 8.53
CA ASP A 149 -3.15 25.23 9.92
C ASP A 149 -3.47 23.72 10.06
N ASP A 150 -2.84 22.86 9.23
CA ASP A 150 -3.22 21.45 8.94
C ASP A 150 -3.34 20.55 10.19
N ASP A 151 -2.79 20.96 11.34
CA ASP A 151 -2.85 20.23 12.59
C ASP A 151 -3.64 20.93 13.73
N ASN A 152 -4.26 22.08 13.41
CA ASN A 152 -5.05 22.96 14.29
C ASN A 152 -4.34 23.35 15.62
N ASP A 153 -3.01 23.44 15.65
CA ASP A 153 -2.27 23.92 16.82
C ASP A 153 -2.49 25.43 17.08
N GLY A 154 -2.79 26.18 16.01
CA GLY A 154 -3.02 27.62 16.02
C GLY A 154 -1.89 28.45 15.40
N ILE A 155 -1.09 27.85 14.51
CA ILE A 155 0.05 28.45 13.81
C ILE A 155 -0.05 28.08 12.32
N GLU A 156 -0.12 29.08 11.43
CA GLU A 156 -0.31 28.82 9.99
C GLU A 156 0.88 28.03 9.38
N ASP A 157 0.65 27.00 8.54
CA ASP A 157 1.70 26.08 8.01
C ASP A 157 2.89 26.80 7.38
N ALA A 158 2.60 27.93 6.72
CA ALA A 158 3.59 28.79 6.07
C ALA A 158 4.62 29.40 7.04
N ILE A 159 4.38 29.31 8.36
CA ILE A 159 5.28 29.71 9.45
C ILE A 159 5.45 28.64 10.53
N ASP A 160 4.76 27.51 10.44
CA ASP A 160 4.89 26.39 11.36
C ASP A 160 6.20 25.61 11.10
N ASN A 161 6.83 25.12 12.17
CA ASN A 161 8.01 24.26 12.11
C ASN A 161 7.70 22.75 12.21
N CYS A 162 6.45 22.36 12.46
CA CYS A 162 5.87 21.02 12.38
C CYS A 162 4.42 21.02 11.84
N PRO A 163 4.13 21.48 10.59
CA PRO A 163 2.76 21.66 10.08
C PRO A 163 1.76 20.50 10.26
N LEU A 164 2.24 19.25 10.41
CA LEU A 164 1.41 18.05 10.54
C LEU A 164 1.53 17.39 11.94
N THR A 165 1.97 18.11 12.99
CA THR A 165 2.22 17.55 14.33
C THR A 165 2.16 18.61 15.44
N PRO A 166 1.04 18.72 16.20
CA PRO A 166 0.75 19.91 17.00
C PRO A 166 1.81 20.28 18.04
N ASN A 167 2.40 21.46 17.91
CA ASN A 167 3.36 22.05 18.85
C ASN A 167 3.19 23.58 19.06
N PRO A 168 2.12 24.05 19.74
CA PRO A 168 1.82 25.49 19.86
C PRO A 168 2.84 26.35 20.62
N ASP A 169 3.93 25.76 21.09
CA ASP A 169 5.09 26.47 21.65
C ASP A 169 6.22 26.70 20.64
N GLN A 170 6.11 26.12 19.43
CA GLN A 170 7.04 26.19 18.30
C GLN A 170 8.49 25.99 18.77
N ALA A 171 8.67 25.01 19.66
CA ALA A 171 9.97 24.67 20.22
C ALA A 171 10.90 24.16 19.12
N ASP A 172 12.03 24.82 18.92
CA ASP A 172 13.11 24.45 18.01
C ASP A 172 14.41 24.66 18.81
N THR A 173 15.00 23.56 19.27
CA THR A 173 16.13 23.57 20.21
C THR A 173 17.47 23.84 19.53
N ASP A 174 17.65 23.49 18.26
CA ASP A 174 18.93 23.62 17.56
C ASP A 174 18.99 24.72 16.48
N GLY A 175 17.83 25.19 16.02
CA GLY A 175 17.63 26.36 15.18
C GLY A 175 17.63 26.08 13.67
N ASP A 176 17.32 24.85 13.25
CA ASP A 176 17.30 24.46 11.83
C ASP A 176 16.00 24.87 11.09
N GLY A 177 14.91 25.12 11.84
CA GLY A 177 13.60 25.49 11.32
C GLY A 177 12.55 24.38 11.36
N ILE A 178 12.87 23.23 11.96
CA ILE A 178 11.95 22.12 12.24
C ILE A 178 11.71 22.06 13.77
N GLY A 179 10.48 21.78 14.19
CA GLY A 179 10.14 21.78 15.61
C GLY A 179 10.56 20.50 16.33
N ASP A 180 10.94 20.60 17.60
CA ASP A 180 11.42 19.54 18.50
C ASP A 180 10.52 18.26 18.54
N VAL A 181 9.26 18.34 18.10
CA VAL A 181 8.32 17.20 18.06
C VAL A 181 8.37 16.43 16.75
N CYS A 182 8.76 17.06 15.64
CA CYS A 182 8.90 16.49 14.30
C CYS A 182 10.35 16.50 13.77
N ASP A 183 11.29 17.12 14.50
CA ASP A 183 12.74 16.96 14.36
C ASP A 183 13.14 15.54 14.76
N PHE A 184 13.03 14.65 13.79
CA PHE A 184 13.55 13.30 13.86
C PHE A 184 15.01 13.27 13.41
N ASN A 185 15.87 13.93 14.19
CA ASN A 185 17.34 13.90 14.11
C ASN A 185 17.85 12.54 13.57
N PRO A 186 18.36 12.46 12.32
CA PRO A 186 18.55 11.20 11.62
C PRO A 186 19.63 10.32 12.29
N LEU A 187 19.43 9.00 12.27
CA LEU A 187 20.41 8.04 12.79
C LEU A 187 21.78 8.22 12.10
N PHE A 188 21.78 8.50 10.79
CA PHE A 188 22.93 9.04 10.08
C PHE A 188 22.49 10.01 8.96
N PRO A 189 22.75 11.33 9.11
CA PRO A 189 22.57 12.28 8.01
C PRO A 189 23.59 12.04 6.87
N CYS A 190 23.22 12.45 5.66
CA CYS A 190 23.98 12.26 4.42
C CYS A 190 25.16 13.24 4.28
N GLU A 191 26.20 13.05 5.09
CA GLU A 191 27.36 13.92 5.07
C GLU A 191 28.47 13.42 4.13
N ASN A 192 28.96 14.30 3.25
CA ASN A 192 30.08 14.02 2.34
C ASN A 192 29.86 12.80 1.42
N GLY A 193 28.60 12.47 1.13
CA GLY A 193 28.18 11.35 0.28
C GLY A 193 28.02 10.01 1.00
N MET A 194 27.96 10.00 2.34
CA MET A 194 27.75 8.80 3.16
C MET A 194 26.76 9.06 4.30
N ALA A 195 25.79 8.18 4.48
CA ALA A 195 24.92 8.07 5.64
C ALA A 195 25.31 6.80 6.41
N GLY A 196 26.21 6.94 7.38
CA GLY A 196 26.83 5.80 8.05
C GLY A 196 27.76 5.03 7.10
N ASP A 197 27.49 3.75 6.88
CA ASP A 197 28.23 2.90 5.93
C ASP A 197 27.62 2.90 4.50
N TYR A 198 26.53 3.64 4.26
CA TYR A 198 25.77 3.65 3.02
C TYR A 198 26.06 4.90 2.16
N PRO A 199 26.49 4.77 0.90
CA PRO A 199 26.61 5.89 -0.03
C PRO A 199 25.26 6.56 -0.27
N CYS A 200 25.23 7.88 -0.25
CA CYS A 200 24.01 8.66 -0.40
C CYS A 200 24.27 9.97 -1.15
N ASN A 201 23.19 10.59 -1.61
CA ASN A 201 23.18 12.00 -2.05
C ASN A 201 21.81 12.59 -1.70
N GLY A 202 21.77 13.48 -0.69
CA GLY A 202 20.55 14.16 -0.24
C GLY A 202 19.50 13.24 0.40
N ILE A 203 19.90 12.07 0.94
CA ILE A 203 19.01 11.12 1.60
C ILE A 203 19.63 10.64 2.91
N ASP A 204 18.98 10.96 4.01
CA ASP A 204 19.38 10.63 5.38
C ASP A 204 18.82 9.29 5.82
N LEU A 205 19.58 8.55 6.64
CA LEU A 205 19.14 7.28 7.21
C LEU A 205 18.49 7.51 8.58
N LEU A 206 17.22 7.13 8.72
CA LEU A 206 16.44 7.27 9.96
C LEU A 206 16.50 5.99 10.81
N ALA A 207 16.28 4.81 10.20
CA ALA A 207 16.39 3.53 10.90
C ALA A 207 16.63 2.34 9.96
N VAL A 208 17.03 1.21 10.55
CA VAL A 208 17.17 -0.10 9.88
C VAL A 208 16.63 -1.20 10.80
N ILE A 209 15.83 -2.13 10.27
CA ILE A 209 15.36 -3.33 10.98
C ILE A 209 15.74 -4.59 10.19
N ASP A 210 16.52 -5.47 10.83
CA ASP A 210 17.09 -6.64 10.17
C ASP A 210 16.10 -7.79 9.92
N LEU A 211 16.44 -8.64 8.96
CA LEU A 211 15.67 -9.83 8.56
C LEU A 211 15.55 -10.88 9.69
N GLN A 212 16.47 -10.87 10.66
CA GLN A 212 16.39 -11.73 11.84
C GLN A 212 15.28 -11.27 12.80
N THR A 213 15.01 -9.97 12.87
CA THR A 213 13.92 -9.37 13.63
C THR A 213 12.60 -9.58 12.90
N LEU A 214 12.51 -9.16 11.64
CA LEU A 214 11.29 -9.20 10.84
C LEU A 214 10.88 -10.65 10.48
N GLY A 215 11.73 -11.35 9.72
CA GLY A 215 11.49 -12.70 9.21
C GLY A 215 11.73 -13.81 10.24
N GLY A 216 12.29 -13.48 11.41
CA GLY A 216 12.65 -14.45 12.46
C GLY A 216 13.85 -15.34 12.06
N SER A 217 14.52 -15.03 10.96
CA SER A 217 15.72 -15.71 10.48
C SER A 217 16.59 -14.75 9.69
N ALA A 218 17.89 -14.69 9.98
CA ALA A 218 18.89 -14.01 9.14
C ALA A 218 19.07 -14.65 7.73
N SER A 219 18.26 -15.64 7.37
CA SER A 219 18.13 -16.22 6.03
C SER A 219 16.72 -16.05 5.45
N SER A 220 15.88 -15.22 6.06
CA SER A 220 14.74 -14.63 5.35
C SER A 220 15.31 -13.65 4.32
N GLU A 221 14.52 -13.31 3.31
CA GLU A 221 14.87 -12.37 2.24
C GLU A 221 13.74 -11.35 2.14
N GLY A 222 14.08 -10.07 2.00
CA GLY A 222 13.11 -9.00 1.73
C GLY A 222 12.61 -9.03 0.30
N SER A 223 11.38 -8.57 0.07
CA SER A 223 10.80 -8.41 -1.27
C SER A 223 9.97 -7.14 -1.40
N ASP A 224 8.71 -7.23 -1.84
CA ASP A 224 7.88 -6.03 -2.03
C ASP A 224 7.65 -5.25 -0.71
N ILE A 225 7.31 -3.97 -0.84
CA ILE A 225 7.03 -3.11 0.30
C ILE A 225 5.91 -2.13 -0.04
N TRP A 226 4.99 -1.96 0.89
CA TRP A 226 3.91 -0.98 0.82
C TRP A 226 3.81 -0.22 2.14
N GLY A 227 3.10 0.91 2.10
CA GLY A 227 2.75 1.68 3.29
C GLY A 227 1.24 1.67 3.53
N TRP A 228 0.86 2.01 4.75
CA TRP A 228 -0.51 2.38 5.10
C TRP A 228 -0.43 3.53 6.09
N THR A 229 -1.11 4.63 5.79
CA THR A 229 -1.41 5.70 6.75
C THR A 229 -2.77 5.40 7.34
N ASP A 230 -2.88 5.45 8.67
CA ASP A 230 -4.13 5.21 9.36
C ASP A 230 -5.03 6.45 9.30
N PRO A 231 -6.17 6.41 8.58
CA PRO A 231 -7.01 7.58 8.33
C PRO A 231 -7.74 8.11 9.58
N THR A 232 -7.52 7.50 10.76
CA THR A 232 -8.16 7.93 12.03
C THR A 232 -7.20 8.62 13.00
N ASN A 233 -5.90 8.66 12.69
CA ASN A 233 -4.87 9.21 13.58
C ASN A 233 -3.51 9.49 12.90
N ASN A 234 -3.41 9.35 11.58
CA ASN A 234 -2.24 9.64 10.75
C ASN A 234 -0.95 8.88 11.14
N SER A 235 -1.08 7.77 11.87
CA SER A 235 0.05 6.87 12.12
C SER A 235 0.45 6.16 10.83
N GLU A 236 1.76 6.15 10.54
CA GLU A 236 2.33 5.56 9.33
C GLU A 236 2.86 4.15 9.62
N TYR A 237 2.54 3.19 8.75
CA TYR A 237 2.92 1.79 8.90
C TYR A 237 3.63 1.23 7.67
N ALA A 238 4.85 0.72 7.84
CA ALA A 238 5.56 -0.03 6.82
C ALA A 238 5.10 -1.50 6.80
N ILE A 239 4.75 -1.98 5.61
CA ILE A 239 4.28 -3.34 5.34
C ILE A 239 5.30 -4.00 4.41
N ILE A 240 6.20 -4.80 4.97
CA ILE A 240 7.30 -5.43 4.22
C ILE A 240 7.03 -6.91 3.97
N ALA A 241 7.04 -7.30 2.69
CA ALA A 241 7.00 -8.68 2.27
C ALA A 241 8.36 -9.36 2.50
N LEU A 242 8.30 -10.62 2.94
CA LEU A 242 9.47 -11.44 3.25
C LEU A 242 9.28 -12.85 2.70
N SER A 243 10.38 -13.58 2.55
CA SER A 243 10.33 -14.94 2.00
C SER A 243 9.49 -15.95 2.77
N ASN A 244 9.08 -15.64 4.02
CA ASN A 244 8.28 -16.51 4.87
C ASN A 244 7.09 -15.83 5.59
N ALA A 245 6.90 -14.52 5.42
CA ALA A 245 5.91 -13.72 6.16
C ALA A 245 5.68 -12.36 5.47
N THR A 246 4.69 -11.61 5.96
CA THR A 246 4.63 -10.14 5.83
C THR A 246 4.77 -9.55 7.23
N ALA A 247 5.60 -8.53 7.39
CA ALA A 247 5.85 -7.86 8.66
C ALA A 247 5.26 -6.45 8.68
N PHE A 248 4.78 -6.03 9.85
CA PHE A 248 4.12 -4.74 10.07
C PHE A 248 4.92 -3.94 11.11
N ILE A 249 5.25 -2.70 10.76
CA ILE A 249 6.12 -1.82 11.54
C ILE A 249 5.46 -0.45 11.61
N ASP A 250 5.23 0.06 12.82
CA ASP A 250 4.88 1.47 13.03
C ASP A 250 6.13 2.32 12.78
N VAL A 251 6.03 3.24 11.82
CA VAL A 251 7.10 4.14 11.36
C VAL A 251 6.78 5.61 11.60
N THR A 252 5.66 5.92 12.26
CA THR A 252 5.22 7.28 12.65
C THR A 252 6.32 8.06 13.37
N ASN A 253 7.11 7.37 14.21
CA ASN A 253 8.42 7.86 14.64
C ASN A 253 9.52 7.09 13.87
N PRO A 254 10.07 7.66 12.79
CA PRO A 254 10.92 6.91 11.86
C PRO A 254 12.34 6.65 12.39
N THR A 255 12.76 7.33 13.46
CA THR A 255 14.05 7.08 14.14
C THR A 255 13.93 6.07 15.29
N ASN A 256 12.71 5.78 15.74
CA ASN A 256 12.40 4.72 16.70
C ASN A 256 11.18 3.88 16.24
N PRO A 257 11.28 3.19 15.08
CA PRO A 257 10.18 2.40 14.55
C PRO A 257 9.90 1.16 15.42
N ILE A 258 8.63 0.76 15.49
CA ILE A 258 8.17 -0.34 16.34
C ILE A 258 7.72 -1.51 15.47
N PHE A 259 8.50 -2.60 15.48
CA PHE A 259 8.07 -3.86 14.85
C PHE A 259 6.91 -4.48 15.63
N LEU A 260 5.67 -4.23 15.17
CA LEU A 260 4.43 -4.63 15.84
C LEU A 260 4.19 -6.12 15.77
N GLY A 261 4.56 -6.75 14.65
CA GLY A 261 4.37 -8.19 14.46
C GLY A 261 4.37 -8.59 12.99
N ARG A 262 3.96 -9.82 12.73
CA ARG A 262 3.99 -10.40 11.39
C ARG A 262 2.88 -11.42 11.14
N LEU A 263 2.45 -11.49 9.90
CA LEU A 263 1.61 -12.56 9.36
C LEU A 263 2.50 -13.59 8.68
N ASN A 264 2.50 -14.86 9.12
CA ASN A 264 3.27 -15.89 8.42
C ASN A 264 2.59 -16.27 7.09
N SER A 265 3.40 -16.69 6.11
CA SER A 265 2.93 -17.19 4.81
C SER A 265 1.93 -18.34 4.97
N ASN A 266 0.80 -18.27 4.25
CA ASN A 266 -0.20 -19.33 4.25
C ASN A 266 0.28 -20.62 3.56
N ALA A 267 1.26 -20.51 2.64
CA ALA A 267 1.93 -21.66 2.03
C ALA A 267 3.42 -21.41 1.80
N GLY A 268 4.21 -22.48 1.85
CA GLY A 268 5.61 -22.50 1.42
C GLY A 268 6.51 -21.40 2.01
N SER A 269 7.59 -21.10 1.29
CA SER A 269 8.48 -19.97 1.53
C SER A 269 9.24 -19.68 0.23
N ASN A 270 9.17 -18.42 -0.24
CA ASN A 270 9.84 -17.88 -1.41
C ASN A 270 9.83 -16.34 -1.27
N ALA A 271 10.91 -15.66 -1.68
CA ALA A 271 11.01 -14.20 -1.61
C ALA A 271 9.94 -13.51 -2.47
N TRP A 272 9.61 -14.06 -3.64
CA TRP A 272 8.56 -13.56 -4.53
C TRP A 272 7.20 -13.55 -3.83
N ARG A 273 6.89 -12.40 -3.25
CA ARG A 273 5.73 -12.06 -2.44
C ARG A 273 5.49 -10.59 -2.67
N ASP A 274 4.22 -10.25 -2.86
CA ASP A 274 3.78 -8.92 -3.20
C ASP A 274 2.60 -8.54 -2.30
N VAL A 275 2.50 -7.25 -1.96
CA VAL A 275 1.48 -6.73 -1.06
C VAL A 275 0.98 -5.37 -1.53
N LYS A 276 -0.34 -5.20 -1.54
CA LYS A 276 -1.00 -3.90 -1.75
C LYS A 276 -2.06 -3.70 -0.66
N VAL A 277 -2.50 -2.46 -0.49
CA VAL A 277 -3.49 -2.08 0.52
C VAL A 277 -4.74 -1.55 -0.18
N TYR A 278 -5.89 -1.78 0.44
CA TYR A 278 -7.16 -1.15 0.09
C TYR A 278 -8.09 -1.17 1.29
N SER A 279 -8.83 -0.09 1.55
CA SER A 279 -9.81 0.04 2.64
C SER A 279 -9.33 -0.53 3.99
N ASN A 280 -8.16 -0.05 4.46
CA ASN A 280 -7.50 -0.51 5.69
C ASN A 280 -7.12 -2.01 5.76
N HIS A 281 -7.07 -2.72 4.63
CA HIS A 281 -6.67 -4.13 4.55
C HIS A 281 -5.46 -4.34 3.65
N ALA A 282 -4.52 -5.19 4.07
CA ALA A 282 -3.39 -5.64 3.25
C ALA A 282 -3.73 -6.96 2.55
N PHE A 283 -3.55 -6.98 1.23
CA PHE A 283 -3.79 -8.11 0.34
C PHE A 283 -2.45 -8.67 -0.15
N ILE A 284 -2.16 -9.94 0.15
CA ILE A 284 -0.81 -10.51 0.05
C ILE A 284 -0.83 -11.80 -0.78
N VAL A 285 -0.06 -11.82 -1.87
CA VAL A 285 0.17 -13.02 -2.71
C VAL A 285 1.64 -13.47 -2.63
N ALA A 286 1.91 -14.72 -3.03
CA ALA A 286 3.29 -15.21 -3.16
C ALA A 286 3.42 -16.28 -4.25
N ASP A 287 4.58 -16.31 -4.90
CA ASP A 287 4.86 -17.16 -6.05
C ASP A 287 5.58 -18.46 -5.67
N ASN A 288 5.33 -19.52 -6.45
CA ASN A 288 6.02 -20.82 -6.37
C ASN A 288 6.04 -21.46 -4.96
N VAL A 289 5.07 -21.10 -4.12
CA VAL A 289 4.91 -21.60 -2.73
C VAL A 289 3.80 -22.64 -2.56
N GLY A 290 2.98 -22.86 -3.59
CA GLY A 290 1.88 -23.83 -3.60
C GLY A 290 0.51 -23.17 -3.49
N ALA A 291 -0.37 -23.70 -2.64
CA ALA A 291 -1.72 -23.17 -2.44
C ALA A 291 -1.71 -22.02 -1.40
N HIS A 292 -1.09 -20.89 -1.76
CA HIS A 292 -1.02 -19.71 -0.90
C HIS A 292 -2.34 -18.97 -0.86
N GLY A 293 -3.01 -18.83 -2.00
CA GLY A 293 -4.13 -17.90 -2.17
C GLY A 293 -3.66 -16.45 -2.11
N MET A 294 -4.61 -15.55 -1.92
CA MET A 294 -4.37 -14.18 -1.47
C MET A 294 -4.77 -14.10 0.00
N GLN A 295 -3.83 -13.81 0.89
CA GLN A 295 -4.11 -13.56 2.31
C GLN A 295 -4.62 -12.12 2.46
N VAL A 296 -5.60 -11.92 3.34
CA VAL A 296 -6.09 -10.59 3.71
C VAL A 296 -5.87 -10.35 5.20
N PHE A 297 -5.44 -9.16 5.57
CA PHE A 297 -5.18 -8.76 6.95
C PHE A 297 -5.70 -7.35 7.22
N ASP A 298 -6.57 -7.22 8.21
CA ASP A 298 -7.08 -5.94 8.72
C ASP A 298 -5.96 -5.17 9.46
N LEU A 299 -5.57 -4.02 8.90
CA LEU A 299 -4.49 -3.19 9.42
C LEU A 299 -4.93 -2.37 10.64
N THR A 300 -6.22 -2.14 10.86
CA THR A 300 -6.72 -1.44 12.06
C THR A 300 -6.40 -2.19 13.35
N ARG A 301 -6.11 -3.49 13.25
CA ARG A 301 -5.62 -4.34 14.35
C ARG A 301 -4.27 -3.87 14.90
N LEU A 302 -3.45 -3.20 14.08
CA LEU A 302 -2.15 -2.65 14.46
C LEU A 302 -2.28 -1.57 15.55
N ARG A 303 -3.36 -0.77 15.52
CA ARG A 303 -3.73 0.25 16.54
C ARG A 303 -3.74 -0.29 17.98
N ASN A 304 -4.01 -1.59 18.15
CA ASN A 304 -4.28 -2.22 19.43
C ASN A 304 -3.14 -3.11 19.97
N VAL A 305 -1.98 -3.13 19.30
CA VAL A 305 -0.84 -3.99 19.65
C VAL A 305 -0.15 -3.48 20.93
N THR A 306 -0.46 -4.10 22.06
CA THR A 306 0.08 -3.71 23.38
C THR A 306 1.34 -4.49 23.80
N ASN A 307 1.65 -5.60 23.14
CA ASN A 307 2.74 -6.51 23.52
C ASN A 307 3.54 -7.00 22.29
N ALA A 308 4.01 -6.05 21.48
CA ALA A 308 4.84 -6.32 20.30
C ALA A 308 6.14 -7.12 20.62
N PRO A 309 6.64 -7.96 19.70
CA PRO A 309 6.03 -8.30 18.42
C PRO A 309 5.02 -9.45 18.54
N GLU A 310 3.90 -9.32 17.83
CA GLU A 310 2.86 -10.35 17.75
C GLU A 310 3.05 -11.26 16.51
N THR A 311 2.35 -12.41 16.52
CA THR A 311 2.24 -13.27 15.34
C THR A 311 0.77 -13.35 14.96
N PHE A 312 0.43 -12.65 13.88
CA PHE A 312 -0.93 -12.52 13.39
C PHE A 312 -1.37 -13.75 12.60
N THR A 313 -2.68 -13.88 12.45
CA THR A 313 -3.38 -14.75 11.51
C THR A 313 -4.03 -13.87 10.45
N ALA A 314 -4.19 -14.39 9.23
CA ALA A 314 -4.98 -13.69 8.22
C ALA A 314 -6.45 -13.67 8.65
N ASP A 315 -7.16 -12.60 8.32
CA ASP A 315 -8.58 -12.45 8.58
C ASP A 315 -9.39 -13.19 7.51
N ALA A 316 -8.91 -13.18 6.26
CA ALA A 316 -9.40 -14.03 5.18
C ALA A 316 -8.25 -14.62 4.32
N VAL A 317 -8.57 -15.66 3.56
CA VAL A 317 -7.70 -16.19 2.49
C VAL A 317 -8.55 -16.54 1.27
N TYR A 318 -8.46 -15.71 0.23
CA TYR A 318 -9.07 -16.01 -1.05
C TYR A 318 -8.33 -17.17 -1.73
N SER A 319 -9.04 -18.30 -1.92
CA SER A 319 -8.47 -19.57 -2.36
C SER A 319 -8.78 -19.93 -3.83
N GLY A 320 -9.33 -19.00 -4.60
CA GLY A 320 -9.54 -19.16 -6.05
C GLY A 320 -8.24 -19.29 -6.86
N VAL A 321 -7.10 -18.88 -6.28
CA VAL A 321 -5.76 -18.99 -6.86
C VAL A 321 -4.81 -19.81 -5.98
N GLY A 322 -3.74 -20.31 -6.60
CA GLY A 322 -2.68 -21.07 -5.93
C GLY A 322 -1.53 -20.17 -5.47
N SER A 323 -0.52 -20.04 -6.33
CA SER A 323 0.56 -19.05 -6.20
C SER A 323 0.36 -17.99 -7.28
N CYS A 324 0.66 -16.73 -6.98
CA CYS A 324 0.65 -15.61 -7.92
C CYS A 324 1.91 -14.77 -7.74
N HIS A 325 2.36 -14.14 -8.82
CA HIS A 325 3.62 -13.41 -8.79
C HIS A 325 3.47 -12.06 -8.10
N ASN A 326 2.43 -11.33 -8.47
CA ASN A 326 2.21 -9.94 -8.07
C ASN A 326 0.69 -9.69 -7.92
N ILE A 327 0.32 -8.67 -7.14
CA ILE A 327 -1.05 -8.16 -6.98
C ILE A 327 -1.05 -6.65 -7.26
N VAL A 328 -1.98 -6.22 -8.09
CA VAL A 328 -2.25 -4.80 -8.36
C VAL A 328 -3.67 -4.51 -7.87
N ILE A 329 -3.95 -3.31 -7.39
CA ILE A 329 -5.29 -2.89 -7.00
C ILE A 329 -5.63 -1.60 -7.74
N ASN A 330 -6.87 -1.47 -8.24
CA ASN A 330 -7.46 -0.15 -8.41
C ASN A 330 -8.34 0.11 -7.19
N GLU A 331 -7.98 1.12 -6.40
CA GLU A 331 -8.59 1.43 -5.12
C GLU A 331 -9.98 2.05 -5.32
N ASN A 332 -10.18 2.91 -6.33
CA ASN A 332 -11.46 3.54 -6.66
C ASN A 332 -12.57 2.54 -7.01
N GLU A 333 -12.22 1.32 -7.46
CA GLU A 333 -13.18 0.26 -7.79
C GLU A 333 -13.25 -0.87 -6.75
N GLY A 334 -12.35 -0.89 -5.77
CA GLY A 334 -12.20 -2.03 -4.87
C GLY A 334 -11.91 -3.35 -5.62
N VAL A 335 -11.04 -3.33 -6.64
CA VAL A 335 -10.70 -4.54 -7.44
C VAL A 335 -9.21 -4.85 -7.40
N ALA A 336 -8.89 -6.08 -6.99
CA ALA A 336 -7.56 -6.68 -7.12
C ALA A 336 -7.39 -7.41 -8.46
N TYR A 337 -6.21 -7.25 -9.04
CA TYR A 337 -5.75 -7.85 -10.29
C TYR A 337 -4.56 -8.76 -9.98
N LEU A 338 -4.83 -10.06 -9.86
CA LEU A 338 -3.80 -11.05 -9.52
C LEU A 338 -3.10 -11.51 -10.81
N VAL A 339 -1.78 -11.30 -10.89
CA VAL A 339 -0.99 -11.59 -12.11
C VAL A 339 0.09 -12.65 -11.87
N GLY A 340 0.59 -13.23 -12.95
CA GLY A 340 1.59 -14.29 -12.92
C GLY A 340 1.11 -15.59 -12.25
N CYS A 341 -0.20 -15.73 -12.01
CA CYS A 341 -0.77 -16.85 -11.28
C CYS A 341 -0.53 -18.21 -11.95
N ASN A 342 -0.16 -19.21 -11.15
CA ASN A 342 -0.10 -20.62 -11.55
C ASN A 342 -1.53 -21.19 -11.64
N SER A 343 -2.26 -20.77 -12.67
CA SER A 343 -3.67 -21.08 -12.90
C SER A 343 -3.89 -21.58 -14.34
N THR A 344 -5.12 -21.97 -14.68
CA THR A 344 -5.50 -22.34 -16.05
C THR A 344 -5.50 -21.17 -17.04
N ASN A 345 -5.44 -19.92 -16.54
CA ASN A 345 -5.48 -18.70 -17.35
C ASN A 345 -4.13 -18.38 -18.05
N GLY A 346 -3.06 -19.10 -17.70
CA GLY A 346 -1.73 -18.92 -18.29
C GLY A 346 -0.87 -17.82 -17.67
N GLY A 347 -1.29 -17.24 -16.54
CA GLY A 347 -0.60 -16.17 -15.82
C GLY A 347 -0.97 -14.75 -16.25
N GLY A 348 -2.04 -14.59 -17.05
CA GLY A 348 -2.66 -13.28 -17.27
C GLY A 348 -3.39 -12.79 -16.00
N PRO A 349 -4.02 -11.60 -16.04
CA PRO A 349 -4.72 -11.08 -14.89
C PRO A 349 -5.97 -11.90 -14.55
N ILE A 350 -6.22 -12.01 -13.25
CA ILE A 350 -7.45 -12.54 -12.63
C ILE A 350 -8.05 -11.41 -11.82
N PHE A 351 -9.30 -11.05 -12.10
CA PHE A 351 -10.01 -9.94 -11.48
C PHE A 351 -10.76 -10.46 -10.25
N VAL A 352 -10.48 -9.87 -9.09
CA VAL A 352 -11.06 -10.24 -7.81
C VAL A 352 -11.63 -8.98 -7.17
N ASP A 353 -12.93 -9.01 -6.94
CA ASP A 353 -13.62 -8.02 -6.12
C ASP A 353 -13.11 -8.11 -4.68
N ILE A 354 -12.70 -6.97 -4.13
CA ILE A 354 -12.21 -6.81 -2.76
C ILE A 354 -12.97 -5.70 -1.99
N SER A 355 -14.07 -5.18 -2.55
CA SER A 355 -14.97 -4.21 -1.90
C SER A 355 -15.43 -4.68 -0.51
N ASN A 356 -15.65 -5.99 -0.36
CA ASN A 356 -15.63 -6.69 0.93
C ASN A 356 -14.29 -7.42 1.12
N PRO A 357 -13.33 -6.87 1.89
CA PRO A 357 -12.00 -7.43 2.04
C PRO A 357 -11.97 -8.84 2.63
N THR A 358 -12.94 -9.21 3.49
CA THR A 358 -12.94 -10.52 4.15
C THR A 358 -13.62 -11.62 3.33
N ASN A 359 -14.37 -11.25 2.29
CA ASN A 359 -15.00 -12.18 1.35
C ASN A 359 -14.71 -11.88 -0.13
N PRO A 360 -13.43 -11.88 -0.60
CA PRO A 360 -13.12 -11.52 -1.99
C PRO A 360 -13.74 -12.48 -3.01
N THR A 361 -14.33 -11.94 -4.08
CA THR A 361 -15.07 -12.74 -5.10
C THR A 361 -14.43 -12.68 -6.49
N LEU A 362 -14.57 -13.75 -7.27
CA LEU A 362 -14.00 -13.81 -8.64
C LEU A 362 -14.92 -13.07 -9.63
N LEU A 363 -14.43 -11.98 -10.21
CA LEU A 363 -15.11 -11.26 -11.29
C LEU A 363 -14.80 -11.87 -12.67
N GLY A 364 -13.56 -12.30 -12.92
CA GLY A 364 -13.17 -12.88 -14.20
C GLY A 364 -11.67 -13.14 -14.36
N ASP A 365 -11.27 -13.48 -15.58
CA ASP A 365 -9.86 -13.51 -16.00
C ASP A 365 -9.70 -13.03 -17.44
N TYR A 366 -8.47 -12.68 -17.82
CA TYR A 366 -8.12 -12.43 -19.22
C TYR A 366 -6.87 -13.24 -19.62
N THR A 367 -7.04 -14.10 -20.63
CA THR A 367 -6.04 -15.10 -21.03
C THR A 367 -5.29 -14.76 -22.31
N ALA A 368 -5.87 -13.94 -23.18
CA ALA A 368 -5.33 -13.73 -24.54
C ALA A 368 -4.09 -12.82 -24.58
N GLY A 369 -3.84 -12.03 -23.52
CA GLY A 369 -2.62 -11.24 -23.36
C GLY A 369 -1.35 -12.07 -23.11
N GLY A 370 -1.52 -13.27 -22.52
CA GLY A 370 -0.42 -14.10 -22.02
C GLY A 370 -0.07 -13.81 -20.56
N TYR A 371 1.09 -14.31 -20.12
CA TYR A 371 1.61 -14.10 -18.77
C TYR A 371 1.98 -12.62 -18.55
N SER A 372 1.43 -12.01 -17.48
CA SER A 372 1.88 -10.72 -16.96
C SER A 372 2.72 -10.97 -15.72
N HIS A 373 3.87 -10.31 -15.62
CA HIS A 373 4.76 -10.37 -14.46
C HIS A 373 4.27 -9.46 -13.35
N ASP A 374 4.02 -8.22 -13.77
CA ASP A 374 3.55 -7.06 -13.03
C ASP A 374 2.51 -6.35 -13.92
N ALA A 375 1.78 -5.39 -13.36
CA ALA A 375 0.93 -4.48 -14.10
C ALA A 375 0.67 -3.20 -13.30
N GLN A 376 0.17 -2.17 -13.98
CA GLN A 376 -0.56 -1.08 -13.33
C GLN A 376 -1.99 -1.07 -13.85
N VAL A 377 -2.94 -0.72 -13.00
CA VAL A 377 -4.33 -0.45 -13.40
C VAL A 377 -4.72 0.90 -12.85
N VAL A 378 -5.29 1.75 -13.71
CA VAL A 378 -5.74 3.10 -13.34
C VAL A 378 -7.14 3.37 -13.88
N THR A 379 -7.89 4.20 -13.18
CA THR A 379 -9.02 4.93 -13.76
C THR A 379 -8.39 6.04 -14.62
N TYR A 380 -8.44 5.89 -15.94
CA TYR A 380 -7.63 6.71 -16.84
C TYR A 380 -8.20 8.12 -17.00
N ASN A 381 -7.56 9.10 -16.36
CA ASN A 381 -7.80 10.54 -16.58
C ASN A 381 -6.73 11.19 -17.49
N GLY A 382 -6.21 10.43 -18.46
CA GLY A 382 -5.12 10.88 -19.32
C GLY A 382 -5.54 11.58 -20.62
N PRO A 383 -4.56 12.04 -21.42
CA PRO A 383 -4.81 12.83 -22.62
C PRO A 383 -5.46 12.08 -23.80
N ASP A 384 -5.54 10.73 -23.76
CA ASP A 384 -6.26 9.96 -24.78
C ASP A 384 -7.77 9.90 -24.48
N THR A 385 -8.51 10.83 -25.09
CA THR A 385 -9.96 11.01 -24.86
C THR A 385 -10.82 9.82 -25.27
N ASP A 386 -10.30 8.83 -26.00
CA ASP A 386 -11.05 7.61 -26.33
C ASP A 386 -11.14 6.64 -25.13
N TYR A 387 -10.42 6.93 -24.03
CA TYR A 387 -10.33 6.10 -22.82
C TYR A 387 -10.53 6.84 -21.49
N THR A 388 -10.85 8.14 -21.50
CA THR A 388 -11.15 8.90 -20.28
C THR A 388 -12.24 8.21 -19.43
N GLY A 389 -12.01 8.12 -18.12
CA GLY A 389 -12.91 7.46 -17.15
C GLY A 389 -12.93 5.93 -17.21
N LYS A 390 -12.11 5.30 -18.06
CA LYS A 390 -12.08 3.82 -18.19
C LYS A 390 -11.02 3.18 -17.31
N GLN A 391 -11.25 1.92 -17.00
CA GLN A 391 -10.29 1.08 -16.30
C GLN A 391 -9.23 0.56 -17.27
N ILE A 392 -8.03 1.14 -17.22
CA ILE A 392 -6.92 0.80 -18.14
C ILE A 392 -5.87 -0.02 -17.41
N TYR A 393 -5.72 -1.27 -17.86
CA TYR A 393 -4.69 -2.21 -17.41
C TYR A 393 -3.49 -2.15 -18.35
N VAL A 394 -2.29 -1.96 -17.80
CA VAL A 394 -1.00 -2.01 -18.52
C VAL A 394 -0.15 -3.13 -17.93
N GLY A 395 -0.12 -4.28 -18.62
CA GLY A 395 0.61 -5.47 -18.20
C GLY A 395 2.04 -5.52 -18.74
N SER A 396 2.99 -5.76 -17.84
CA SER A 396 4.39 -6.03 -18.18
C SER A 396 4.60 -7.52 -18.37
N ASN A 397 4.61 -7.99 -19.63
CA ASN A 397 4.57 -9.41 -19.97
C ASN A 397 5.97 -9.97 -20.26
N GLY A 398 6.85 -9.95 -19.26
CA GLY A 398 8.28 -10.31 -19.37
C GLY A 398 8.56 -11.62 -20.09
N ASN A 399 7.81 -12.69 -19.81
CA ASN A 399 7.94 -13.98 -20.51
C ASN A 399 7.66 -13.96 -22.03
N THR A 400 7.11 -12.85 -22.55
CA THR A 400 6.81 -12.64 -23.97
C THR A 400 7.41 -11.35 -24.54
N ASP A 401 8.31 -10.70 -23.82
CA ASP A 401 9.08 -9.54 -24.27
C ASP A 401 8.19 -8.37 -24.78
N LYS A 402 7.09 -8.06 -24.07
CA LYS A 402 6.12 -7.04 -24.51
C LYS A 402 5.35 -6.38 -23.37
N VAL A 403 4.74 -5.23 -23.67
CA VAL A 403 3.70 -4.58 -22.86
C VAL A 403 2.33 -4.84 -23.51
N VAL A 404 1.27 -4.99 -22.70
CA VAL A 404 -0.11 -5.21 -23.15
C VAL A 404 -1.04 -4.18 -22.49
N ILE A 405 -1.78 -3.42 -23.29
CA ILE A 405 -2.78 -2.44 -22.82
C ILE A 405 -4.19 -2.99 -23.07
N LEU A 406 -5.02 -2.99 -22.03
CA LEU A 406 -6.40 -3.50 -22.04
C LEU A 406 -7.34 -2.48 -21.40
N ASP A 407 -8.52 -2.30 -22.00
CA ASP A 407 -9.69 -1.76 -21.33
C ASP A 407 -10.36 -2.90 -20.55
N VAL A 408 -10.28 -2.81 -19.23
CA VAL A 408 -10.82 -3.76 -18.25
C VAL A 408 -12.01 -3.16 -17.49
N THR A 409 -12.73 -2.21 -18.10
CA THR A 409 -13.92 -1.60 -17.47
C THR A 409 -14.99 -2.66 -17.24
N ASP A 410 -15.45 -3.33 -18.31
CA ASP A 410 -16.25 -4.55 -18.20
C ASP A 410 -15.35 -5.77 -18.01
N LYS A 411 -15.27 -6.25 -16.76
CA LYS A 411 -14.50 -7.43 -16.34
C LYS A 411 -14.94 -8.73 -17.07
N ASN A 412 -16.16 -8.78 -17.63
CA ASN A 412 -16.67 -9.90 -18.43
C ASN A 412 -16.36 -9.78 -19.94
N ASN A 413 -16.00 -8.58 -20.42
CA ASN A 413 -15.76 -8.29 -21.82
C ASN A 413 -14.54 -7.35 -21.97
N VAL A 414 -13.39 -7.80 -21.48
CA VAL A 414 -12.11 -7.09 -21.62
C VAL A 414 -11.80 -6.82 -23.10
N ILE A 415 -11.53 -5.55 -23.42
CA ILE A 415 -11.23 -5.09 -24.78
C ILE A 415 -9.71 -4.87 -24.90
N PRO A 416 -9.00 -5.60 -25.77
CA PRO A 416 -7.60 -5.32 -26.03
C PRO A 416 -7.47 -4.01 -26.80
N ILE A 417 -6.64 -3.09 -26.30
CA ILE A 417 -6.32 -1.83 -26.97
C ILE A 417 -5.12 -2.07 -27.89
N SER A 418 -3.94 -2.26 -27.28
CA SER A 418 -2.69 -2.45 -28.02
C SER A 418 -1.74 -3.42 -27.31
N ASP A 419 -0.78 -3.96 -28.06
CA ASP A 419 0.39 -4.63 -27.48
C ASP A 419 1.65 -4.33 -28.31
N PHE A 420 2.76 -4.04 -27.63
CA PHE A 420 3.96 -3.53 -28.28
C PHE A 420 5.26 -4.03 -27.64
N THR A 421 6.34 -3.96 -28.42
CA THR A 421 7.71 -4.28 -28.01
C THR A 421 8.64 -3.12 -28.33
N TYR A 422 9.87 -3.15 -27.83
CA TYR A 422 10.80 -2.02 -27.93
C TYR A 422 12.22 -2.47 -28.34
N PRO A 423 13.11 -1.54 -28.70
CA PRO A 423 14.50 -1.87 -29.01
C PRO A 423 15.19 -2.49 -27.80
N GLN A 424 15.80 -3.66 -28.00
CA GLN A 424 16.54 -4.38 -26.95
C GLN A 424 15.69 -4.78 -25.73
N THR A 425 14.44 -5.20 -25.95
CA THR A 425 13.67 -5.91 -24.91
C THR A 425 14.37 -7.21 -24.49
N ALA A 426 14.32 -7.53 -23.19
CA ALA A 426 14.74 -8.83 -22.65
C ALA A 426 13.79 -9.41 -21.60
N TYR A 427 13.11 -8.56 -20.82
CA TYR A 427 12.12 -8.92 -19.82
C TYR A 427 11.35 -7.67 -19.35
N ALA A 428 10.27 -7.29 -20.03
CA ALA A 428 9.37 -6.22 -19.57
C ALA A 428 8.89 -6.52 -18.15
N HIS A 429 9.31 -5.72 -17.17
CA HIS A 429 9.24 -6.09 -15.75
C HIS A 429 8.08 -5.42 -15.04
N GLN A 430 8.20 -4.11 -14.82
CA GLN A 430 7.25 -3.25 -14.12
C GLN A 430 7.35 -1.86 -14.76
N GLY A 431 6.25 -1.12 -14.72
CA GLY A 431 6.22 0.26 -15.17
C GLY A 431 5.10 1.03 -14.49
N TRP A 432 5.22 2.35 -14.53
CA TRP A 432 4.34 3.28 -13.83
C TRP A 432 3.98 4.46 -14.73
N PHE A 433 2.73 4.87 -14.70
CA PHE A 433 2.26 6.11 -15.30
C PHE A 433 2.83 7.34 -14.59
N THR A 434 2.96 8.44 -15.33
CA THR A 434 2.95 9.78 -14.72
C THR A 434 1.55 10.12 -14.18
N ASP A 435 1.46 11.01 -13.21
CA ASP A 435 0.19 11.39 -12.57
C ASP A 435 -0.84 11.96 -13.57
N ASP A 436 -0.39 12.58 -14.67
CA ASP A 436 -1.23 13.05 -15.79
C ASP A 436 -1.61 11.93 -16.80
N HIS A 437 -1.23 10.69 -16.51
CA HIS A 437 -1.33 9.49 -17.36
C HIS A 437 -0.80 9.63 -18.81
N ALA A 438 -0.04 10.69 -19.11
CA ALA A 438 0.44 10.99 -20.46
C ALA A 438 1.68 10.18 -20.88
N TYR A 439 2.47 9.75 -19.90
CA TYR A 439 3.67 8.95 -20.10
C TYR A 439 3.65 7.69 -19.24
N PHE A 440 4.27 6.62 -19.76
CA PHE A 440 4.48 5.38 -19.03
C PHE A 440 5.98 5.07 -18.96
N ILE A 441 6.50 4.98 -17.74
CA ILE A 441 7.92 4.74 -17.42
C ILE A 441 8.09 3.24 -17.17
N LEU A 442 8.94 2.55 -17.92
CA LEU A 442 9.07 1.09 -17.91
C LEU A 442 10.52 0.64 -17.65
N GLY A 443 10.70 -0.31 -16.74
CA GLY A 443 11.96 -1.06 -16.52
C GLY A 443 12.00 -2.41 -17.24
N ASP A 444 13.21 -2.91 -17.53
CA ASP A 444 13.44 -4.21 -18.20
C ASP A 444 14.56 -4.99 -17.49
N GLU A 445 14.15 -5.84 -16.54
CA GLU A 445 14.99 -6.37 -15.45
C GLU A 445 16.23 -7.17 -15.87
N VAL A 446 16.34 -7.61 -17.13
CA VAL A 446 17.40 -8.52 -17.59
C VAL A 446 18.22 -7.91 -18.72
N ASP A 447 17.94 -6.68 -19.13
CA ASP A 447 18.58 -6.11 -20.31
C ASP A 447 20.01 -5.56 -20.05
N GLU A 448 20.35 -5.08 -18.84
CA GLU A 448 21.75 -4.79 -18.49
C GLU A 448 22.59 -6.08 -18.50
N GLN A 449 22.03 -7.21 -18.07
CA GLN A 449 22.73 -8.50 -18.12
C GLN A 449 22.92 -8.99 -19.57
N ASN A 450 21.90 -8.82 -20.42
CA ASN A 450 21.89 -9.36 -21.77
C ASN A 450 22.63 -8.48 -22.79
N PHE A 451 22.66 -7.16 -22.61
CA PHE A 451 23.26 -6.21 -23.56
C PHE A 451 24.46 -5.43 -22.99
N GLY A 452 24.64 -5.36 -21.67
CA GLY A 452 25.85 -4.84 -21.03
C GLY A 452 26.01 -3.32 -21.06
N PHE A 453 24.92 -2.58 -20.79
CA PHE A 453 24.93 -1.13 -20.62
C PHE A 453 24.71 -0.71 -19.15
N ASN A 454 24.58 0.58 -18.91
CA ASN A 454 24.14 1.13 -17.63
C ASN A 454 22.61 1.11 -17.55
N THR A 455 22.06 1.05 -16.32
CA THR A 455 20.63 1.08 -15.96
C THR A 455 19.76 1.81 -16.99
N LYS A 456 18.79 1.13 -17.63
CA LYS A 456 18.09 1.68 -18.80
C LYS A 456 16.55 1.67 -18.69
N THR A 457 16.02 2.71 -18.06
CA THR A 457 14.58 2.95 -17.99
C THR A 457 14.04 3.61 -19.27
N LEU A 458 12.91 3.11 -19.76
CA LEU A 458 12.25 3.49 -21.02
C LEU A 458 11.06 4.42 -20.73
N ILE A 459 10.83 5.41 -21.60
CA ILE A 459 9.71 6.35 -21.46
C ILE A 459 8.85 6.27 -22.71
N PHE A 460 7.61 5.81 -22.57
CA PHE A 460 6.63 5.76 -23.64
C PHE A 460 5.67 6.93 -23.55
N ASP A 461 5.41 7.54 -24.70
CA ASP A 461 4.31 8.48 -24.93
C ASP A 461 3.02 7.66 -25.07
N PHE A 462 2.09 7.90 -24.15
CA PHE A 462 0.79 7.24 -24.00
C PHE A 462 -0.38 8.23 -24.29
N THR A 463 -0.12 9.30 -25.06
CA THR A 463 -1.16 10.21 -25.57
C THR A 463 -2.09 9.61 -26.64
N ASP A 464 -1.79 8.37 -27.05
CA ASP A 464 -2.53 7.51 -27.98
C ASP A 464 -2.26 6.07 -27.51
N LEU A 465 -3.19 5.49 -26.75
CA LEU A 465 -3.08 4.15 -26.17
C LEU A 465 -3.23 3.04 -27.23
N ASP A 466 -3.91 3.34 -28.35
CA ASP A 466 -4.01 2.48 -29.53
C ASP A 466 -2.64 2.32 -30.23
N ASN A 467 -1.81 3.37 -30.21
CA ASN A 467 -0.47 3.40 -30.82
C ASN A 467 0.61 4.04 -29.91
N PRO A 468 0.97 3.39 -28.78
CA PRO A 468 2.01 3.88 -27.87
C PRO A 468 3.37 3.97 -28.56
N SER A 469 4.19 4.95 -28.20
CA SER A 469 5.48 5.15 -28.85
C SER A 469 6.62 5.44 -27.86
N LEU A 470 7.82 4.90 -28.12
CA LEU A 470 8.98 5.17 -27.29
C LEU A 470 9.44 6.62 -27.50
N SER A 471 9.14 7.48 -26.54
CA SER A 471 9.48 8.92 -26.53
C SER A 471 10.98 9.12 -26.35
N SER A 472 11.53 8.56 -25.26
CA SER A 472 12.94 8.67 -24.95
C SER A 472 13.42 7.52 -24.05
N THR A 473 14.67 7.59 -23.59
CA THR A 473 15.30 6.54 -22.77
C THR A 473 16.28 7.21 -21.82
N TYR A 474 16.18 6.86 -20.55
CA TYR A 474 17.14 7.24 -19.52
C TYR A 474 18.29 6.22 -19.47
N LEU A 475 19.47 6.69 -19.09
CA LEU A 475 20.64 5.84 -18.85
C LEU A 475 21.30 6.29 -17.55
N GLY A 476 21.20 5.45 -16.52
CA GLY A 476 21.71 5.72 -15.18
C GLY A 476 23.24 5.77 -15.07
N PRO A 477 23.78 6.16 -13.91
CA PRO A 477 25.22 6.25 -13.70
C PRO A 477 25.91 4.89 -13.50
N THR A 478 25.16 3.84 -13.19
CA THR A 478 25.68 2.51 -12.83
C THR A 478 25.22 1.41 -13.78
N ALA A 479 25.77 0.21 -13.65
CA ALA A 479 25.34 -0.97 -14.40
C ALA A 479 24.52 -1.93 -13.53
N ALA A 480 23.81 -1.42 -12.52
CA ALA A 480 22.79 -2.18 -11.80
C ALA A 480 21.50 -2.27 -12.62
N ILE A 481 20.71 -3.31 -12.33
CA ILE A 481 19.41 -3.56 -12.94
C ILE A 481 18.38 -2.55 -12.41
N ASP A 482 17.42 -2.11 -13.22
CA ASP A 482 16.19 -1.48 -12.71
C ASP A 482 15.08 -2.51 -12.44
N HIS A 483 14.27 -2.24 -11.41
CA HIS A 483 13.32 -3.20 -10.88
C HIS A 483 11.93 -2.57 -10.72
N ASN A 484 11.51 -2.24 -9.49
CA ASN A 484 10.27 -1.52 -9.23
C ASN A 484 10.51 -0.01 -9.23
N GLY A 485 9.65 0.76 -9.91
CA GLY A 485 9.67 2.22 -9.85
C GLY A 485 8.28 2.83 -9.72
N TYR A 486 8.25 4.03 -9.12
CA TYR A 486 7.02 4.69 -8.67
C TYR A 486 7.12 6.20 -8.92
N VAL A 487 6.06 6.80 -9.46
CA VAL A 487 5.96 8.27 -9.63
C VAL A 487 5.30 8.87 -8.40
N LYS A 488 5.79 10.02 -7.93
CA LYS A 488 5.11 10.91 -6.98
C LYS A 488 5.36 12.35 -7.44
N GLY A 489 4.38 12.96 -8.10
CA GLY A 489 4.52 14.29 -8.69
C GLY A 489 5.61 14.34 -9.76
N ASN A 490 6.54 15.28 -9.61
CA ASN A 490 7.65 15.48 -10.56
C ASN A 490 8.87 14.58 -10.29
N GLU A 491 8.72 13.50 -9.51
CA GLU A 491 9.81 12.58 -9.18
C GLU A 491 9.46 11.11 -9.45
N TYR A 492 10.44 10.36 -9.93
CA TYR A 492 10.39 8.91 -10.08
C TYR A 492 11.39 8.23 -9.15
N TYR A 493 10.87 7.39 -8.26
CA TYR A 493 11.60 6.64 -7.24
C TYR A 493 11.84 5.23 -7.77
N LEU A 494 13.09 4.87 -8.01
CA LEU A 494 13.49 3.62 -8.68
C LEU A 494 14.31 2.73 -7.75
N ALA A 495 13.84 1.51 -7.53
CA ALA A 495 14.64 0.43 -6.98
C ALA A 495 15.63 -0.07 -8.04
N ASN A 496 16.92 -0.07 -7.70
CA ASN A 496 18.00 -0.50 -8.59
C ASN A 496 18.85 -1.62 -7.99
N TYR A 497 18.26 -2.56 -7.24
CA TYR A 497 18.96 -3.71 -6.65
C TYR A 497 20.29 -3.27 -5.98
N ARG A 498 21.40 -3.57 -6.65
CA ARG A 498 22.78 -3.34 -6.24
C ARG A 498 23.28 -1.89 -6.31
N ALA A 499 22.43 -0.96 -6.72
CA ALA A 499 22.69 0.48 -6.65
C ALA A 499 21.70 1.20 -5.72
N GLY A 500 20.91 0.47 -4.93
CA GLY A 500 19.97 1.04 -3.97
C GLY A 500 18.76 1.72 -4.60
N MET A 501 18.24 2.74 -3.91
CA MET A 501 17.19 3.63 -4.42
C MET A 501 17.81 4.80 -5.20
N ARG A 502 17.19 5.14 -6.33
CA ARG A 502 17.47 6.35 -7.13
C ARG A 502 16.22 7.22 -7.17
N ILE A 503 16.40 8.54 -7.12
CA ILE A 503 15.32 9.52 -7.31
C ILE A 503 15.66 10.34 -8.55
N LEU A 504 14.76 10.36 -9.52
CA LEU A 504 14.90 11.08 -10.79
C LEU A 504 13.86 12.21 -10.85
N ASP A 505 14.30 13.44 -11.15
CA ASP A 505 13.41 14.52 -11.59
C ASP A 505 12.87 14.18 -13.00
N ILE A 506 11.54 14.17 -13.13
CA ILE A 506 10.80 13.89 -14.37
C ILE A 506 10.00 15.09 -14.89
N SER A 507 10.19 16.30 -14.34
CA SER A 507 9.50 17.53 -14.77
C SER A 507 9.72 17.90 -16.26
N ASN A 508 10.67 17.26 -16.92
CA ASN A 508 11.01 17.43 -18.32
C ASN A 508 10.74 16.15 -19.17
N ILE A 509 9.88 15.23 -18.70
CA ILE A 509 9.70 13.88 -19.28
C ILE A 509 9.32 13.87 -20.77
N SER A 510 8.59 14.88 -21.24
CA SER A 510 8.21 15.06 -22.65
C SER A 510 9.39 15.43 -23.58
N ALA A 511 10.58 15.71 -23.04
CA ALA A 511 11.73 16.08 -23.85
C ALA A 511 12.40 14.85 -24.51
N PRO A 512 12.77 14.92 -25.81
CA PRO A 512 13.41 13.80 -26.52
C PRO A 512 14.84 13.50 -26.05
N THR A 513 15.40 14.30 -25.15
CA THR A 513 16.72 14.13 -24.53
C THR A 513 16.71 14.75 -23.14
N ASN A 514 17.32 14.08 -22.15
CA ASN A 514 17.32 14.49 -20.74
C ASN A 514 15.89 14.62 -20.16
N ALA A 515 15.03 13.65 -20.49
CA ALA A 515 13.68 13.54 -19.95
C ALA A 515 13.66 13.34 -18.43
N MET A 516 14.62 12.55 -17.92
CA MET A 516 14.81 12.27 -16.49
C MET A 516 16.24 12.60 -16.06
N THR A 517 16.42 13.11 -14.84
CA THR A 517 17.73 13.46 -14.25
C THR A 517 17.81 12.98 -12.80
N GLU A 518 18.85 12.21 -12.43
CA GLU A 518 19.06 11.77 -11.04
C GLU A 518 19.35 12.97 -10.14
N THR A 519 18.50 13.19 -9.13
CA THR A 519 18.61 14.27 -8.14
C THR A 519 19.23 13.77 -6.83
N ALA A 520 18.84 12.56 -6.39
CA ALA A 520 19.19 11.98 -5.10
C ALA A 520 19.30 10.45 -5.18
N PHE A 521 20.00 9.83 -4.23
CA PHE A 521 20.10 8.37 -4.12
C PHE A 521 20.44 7.89 -2.71
N PHE A 522 20.15 6.63 -2.42
CA PHE A 522 20.59 5.92 -1.20
C PHE A 522 20.96 4.47 -1.53
N ASP A 523 22.25 4.11 -1.37
CA ASP A 523 22.80 2.80 -1.73
C ASP A 523 22.93 1.88 -0.50
N THR A 524 21.93 1.02 -0.29
CA THR A 524 21.93 -0.03 0.74
C THR A 524 22.95 -1.15 0.46
N TYR A 525 23.46 -1.26 -0.77
CA TYR A 525 24.35 -2.34 -1.23
C TYR A 525 25.73 -1.83 -1.70
N PRO A 526 26.51 -1.13 -0.85
CA PRO A 526 27.77 -0.45 -1.23
C PRO A 526 28.88 -1.35 -1.80
N SER A 527 28.72 -2.68 -1.76
CA SER A 527 29.78 -3.63 -2.13
C SER A 527 29.98 -3.77 -3.64
N SER A 528 28.97 -3.48 -4.47
CA SER A 528 29.00 -3.74 -5.92
C SER A 528 27.79 -3.11 -6.61
N ASN A 529 27.99 -2.33 -7.67
CA ASN A 529 26.94 -1.76 -8.51
C ASN A 529 26.86 -2.47 -9.89
N SER A 530 26.73 -3.81 -9.91
CA SER A 530 26.74 -4.63 -11.14
C SER A 530 25.48 -5.46 -11.30
N ALA A 531 24.92 -5.53 -12.52
CA ALA A 531 23.67 -6.19 -12.90
C ALA A 531 23.46 -7.59 -12.28
N ASN A 532 22.86 -7.64 -11.10
CA ASN A 532 22.51 -8.83 -10.32
C ASN A 532 21.41 -8.46 -9.32
N PHE A 533 20.59 -9.46 -8.97
CA PHE A 533 19.41 -9.37 -8.13
C PHE A 533 19.75 -9.45 -6.62
N ASN A 534 20.50 -8.46 -6.10
CA ASN A 534 20.82 -8.33 -4.66
C ASN A 534 20.69 -6.85 -4.28
N GLY A 535 20.41 -6.52 -3.02
CA GLY A 535 20.11 -5.16 -2.60
C GLY A 535 18.61 -4.83 -2.65
N VAL A 536 18.24 -3.62 -3.08
CA VAL A 536 16.84 -3.12 -3.01
C VAL A 536 15.91 -3.85 -3.98
N TRP A 537 14.85 -4.45 -3.43
CA TRP A 537 13.74 -5.01 -4.19
C TRP A 537 12.71 -3.93 -4.55
N SER A 538 12.17 -3.23 -3.56
CA SER A 538 11.13 -2.20 -3.76
C SER A 538 11.27 -1.05 -2.77
N VAL A 539 10.60 0.07 -3.07
CA VAL A 539 10.58 1.31 -2.29
C VAL A 539 9.14 1.84 -2.24
N TYR A 540 8.77 2.52 -1.17
CA TYR A 540 7.47 3.19 -1.06
C TYR A 540 7.70 4.64 -0.58
N PRO A 541 7.44 5.66 -1.43
CA PRO A 541 7.71 7.07 -1.15
C PRO A 541 6.47 7.90 -0.76
N TYR A 542 5.30 7.26 -0.63
CA TYR A 542 4.01 7.98 -0.64
C TYR A 542 3.61 8.63 0.68
N PHE A 543 4.20 8.27 1.81
CA PHE A 543 3.95 8.88 3.11
C PHE A 543 3.99 10.43 3.10
N ALA A 544 3.04 11.04 3.80
CA ALA A 544 2.89 12.50 3.90
C ALA A 544 4.07 13.14 4.65
N SER A 545 4.59 12.47 5.69
CA SER A 545 5.76 12.93 6.46
C SER A 545 7.08 12.99 5.67
N GLY A 546 7.08 12.63 4.39
CA GLY A 546 8.27 12.50 3.56
C GLY A 546 9.13 11.28 3.91
N ASN A 547 8.65 10.38 4.78
CA ASN A 547 9.26 9.08 5.01
C ASN A 547 9.29 8.26 3.70
N ILE A 548 10.42 7.62 3.44
CA ILE A 548 10.58 6.67 2.34
C ILE A 548 11.05 5.35 2.97
N ILE A 549 10.31 4.28 2.71
CA ILE A 549 10.67 2.95 3.19
C ILE A 549 11.22 2.11 2.03
N ILE A 550 12.27 1.35 2.33
CA ILE A 550 13.03 0.57 1.34
C ILE A 550 13.14 -0.86 1.85
N SER A 551 12.78 -1.83 0.99
CA SER A 551 13.00 -3.25 1.25
C SER A 551 14.24 -3.73 0.51
N ASP A 552 15.26 -4.13 1.28
CA ASP A 552 16.48 -4.74 0.79
C ASP A 552 16.47 -6.26 1.05
N ILE A 553 16.78 -7.03 0.02
CA ILE A 553 16.76 -8.51 0.01
C ILE A 553 17.61 -9.08 1.15
N GLU A 554 18.78 -8.50 1.41
CA GLU A 554 19.72 -8.97 2.42
C GLU A 554 19.83 -8.07 3.67
N GLY A 555 19.42 -6.81 3.55
CA GLY A 555 19.47 -5.81 4.62
C GLY A 555 18.19 -5.73 5.47
N GLY A 556 17.03 -6.04 4.91
CA GLY A 556 15.73 -5.87 5.57
C GLY A 556 15.12 -4.50 5.30
N LEU A 557 14.42 -3.94 6.29
CA LEU A 557 13.76 -2.63 6.18
C LEU A 557 14.75 -1.51 6.46
N PHE A 558 14.80 -0.52 5.56
CA PHE A 558 15.40 0.78 5.81
C PHE A 558 14.32 1.86 5.78
N ILE A 559 14.46 2.85 6.66
CA ILE A 559 13.63 4.06 6.68
C ILE A 559 14.56 5.24 6.43
N VAL A 560 14.28 6.01 5.38
CA VAL A 560 15.08 7.15 4.95
C VAL A 560 14.18 8.35 4.66
N ARG A 561 14.78 9.54 4.58
CA ARG A 561 14.09 10.79 4.23
C ARG A 561 15.06 11.69 3.45
N LYS A 562 14.55 12.64 2.66
CA LYS A 562 15.43 13.66 2.04
C LYS A 562 16.13 14.48 3.12
N SER A 563 17.40 14.82 2.89
CA SER A 563 18.13 15.74 3.76
C SER A 563 17.54 17.15 3.66
N ASN A 564 17.47 17.85 4.78
CA ASN A 564 17.01 19.25 4.88
C ASN A 564 18.09 20.26 4.40
#